data_AF-A0A550GSU1-F1
#
_entry.id   AF-A0A550GSU1-F1
#
_cell.length_a   1.000
_cell.length_b   1.000
_cell.length_c   1.000
_cell.angle_alpha   90.00
_cell.angle_beta   90.00
_cell.angle_gamma   90.00
#
_symmetry.space_group_name_H-M   'P 1'
#
loop_
_entity.id
_entity.type
_entity.pdbx_description
1 polymer ?
#
loop_
_entity_poly.entity_id
_entity_poly.type
_entity_poly.pdbx_seq_one_letter_code
_entity_poly.pdbx_strand_id
1 'polypeptide(L)'
;MMHPKKKLPEGSEEMAREGGYILVKYDLEKKPFYSVFQFYETSGGTRYVPRGGGGRDLDEVKRQLERITGAKRRRKPEPSQKT
;
A
#
# COMPACT_ATOMS: atom_id res chain seq x y z
N MET A 1 -19.15 11.73 19.16
CA MET A 1 -18.44 12.17 17.93
C MET A 1 -18.20 10.95 17.05
N MET A 2 -18.83 10.87 15.87
CA MET A 2 -18.54 9.80 14.93
C MET A 2 -17.12 10.00 14.39
N HIS A 3 -16.17 9.16 14.79
CA HIS A 3 -14.90 9.08 14.07
C HIS A 3 -15.21 8.69 12.63
N PRO A 4 -14.85 9.50 11.61
CA PRO A 4 -15.10 9.10 10.23
C PRO A 4 -14.43 7.76 9.99
N LYS A 5 -15.22 6.77 9.54
CA LYS A 5 -14.73 5.47 9.10
C LYS A 5 -13.76 5.77 7.97
N LYS A 6 -12.46 5.75 8.24
CA LYS A 6 -11.42 5.97 7.21
C LYS A 6 -11.40 4.74 6.31
N LYS A 7 -12.32 4.75 5.33
CA LYS A 7 -12.41 3.80 4.24
C LYS A 7 -11.45 4.23 3.12
N LEU A 8 -11.20 3.33 2.18
CA LEU A 8 -10.56 3.71 0.92
C LEU A 8 -11.45 4.71 0.15
N PRO A 9 -10.87 5.55 -0.71
CA PRO A 9 -11.63 6.37 -1.65
C PRO A 9 -12.63 5.54 -2.46
N GLU A 10 -13.77 6.12 -2.81
CA GLU A 10 -14.75 5.43 -3.66
C GLU A 10 -14.16 5.09 -5.02
N GLY A 11 -14.48 3.91 -5.55
CA GLY A 11 -13.89 3.41 -6.80
C GLY A 11 -12.42 3.01 -6.70
N SER A 12 -11.87 2.87 -5.49
CA SER A 12 -10.50 2.37 -5.31
C SER A 12 -10.36 0.91 -5.78
N GLU A 13 -9.32 0.66 -6.55
CA GLU A 13 -8.86 -0.66 -6.99
C GLU A 13 -7.60 -1.06 -6.21
N GLU A 14 -7.60 -2.25 -5.61
CA GLU A 14 -6.42 -2.81 -4.93
C GLU A 14 -5.38 -3.24 -5.96
N MET A 15 -4.18 -2.68 -5.87
CA MET A 15 -3.08 -2.96 -6.80
C MET A 15 -2.03 -3.89 -6.20
N ALA A 16 -1.75 -3.75 -4.91
CA ALA A 16 -0.84 -4.62 -4.18
C ALA A 16 -1.15 -4.61 -2.68
N ARG A 17 -0.78 -5.68 -1.99
CA ARG A 17 -0.91 -5.81 -0.54
C ARG A 17 0.33 -6.46 0.04
N GLU A 18 0.88 -5.86 1.08
CA GLU A 18 2.08 -6.37 1.73
C GLU A 18 2.12 -6.00 3.22
N GLY A 19 2.25 -7.01 4.07
CA GLY A 19 2.12 -6.85 5.52
C GLY A 19 0.78 -6.18 5.89
N GLY A 20 0.85 -5.14 6.73
CA GLY A 20 -0.30 -4.32 7.10
C GLY A 20 -0.57 -3.15 6.14
N TYR A 21 -0.07 -3.19 4.91
CA TYR A 21 -0.17 -2.11 3.94
C TYR A 21 -0.81 -2.55 2.62
N ILE A 22 -1.50 -1.63 1.98
CA ILE A 22 -2.18 -1.81 0.70
C ILE A 22 -1.85 -0.62 -0.21
N LEU A 23 -1.52 -0.91 -1.46
CA LEU A 23 -1.44 0.05 -2.54
C LEU A 23 -2.74 0.02 -3.31
N VAL A 24 -3.36 1.19 -3.46
CA VAL A 24 -4.60 1.33 -4.21
C VAL A 24 -4.45 2.36 -5.31
N LYS A 25 -5.23 2.16 -6.38
CA LYS A 25 -5.45 3.12 -7.45
C LYS A 25 -6.86 3.68 -7.30
N TYR A 26 -7.04 4.98 -7.43
CA TYR A 26 -8.36 5.61 -7.49
C TYR A 26 -8.33 6.81 -8.44
N ASP A 27 -9.50 7.29 -8.84
CA ASP A 27 -9.60 8.51 -9.63
C ASP A 27 -9.49 9.74 -8.72
N LEU A 28 -8.55 10.62 -9.06
CA LEU A 28 -8.43 11.94 -8.46
C LEU A 28 -8.40 12.97 -9.59
N GLU A 29 -9.47 13.75 -9.69
CA GLU A 29 -9.64 14.78 -10.72
C GLU A 29 -9.57 14.22 -12.16
N LYS A 30 -10.27 13.11 -12.43
CA LYS A 30 -10.30 12.41 -13.73
C LYS A 30 -8.95 11.81 -14.16
N LYS A 31 -8.03 11.63 -13.19
CA LYS A 31 -6.70 11.09 -13.44
C LYS A 31 -6.41 9.96 -12.44
N PRO A 32 -5.69 8.91 -12.87
CA PRO A 32 -5.30 7.85 -11.95
C PRO A 32 -4.35 8.40 -10.89
N PHE A 33 -4.65 8.06 -9.65
CA PHE A 33 -3.82 8.38 -8.49
C PHE A 33 -3.59 7.12 -7.67
N TYR A 34 -2.35 6.93 -7.26
CA TYR A 34 -1.91 5.77 -6.51
C TYR A 34 -1.55 6.20 -5.10
N SER A 35 -1.91 5.41 -4.09
CA SER A 35 -1.59 5.74 -2.70
C SER A 35 -1.45 4.50 -1.83
N VAL A 36 -0.55 4.59 -0.86
CA VAL A 36 -0.33 3.55 0.14
C VAL A 36 -1.15 3.84 1.40
N PHE A 37 -1.96 2.87 1.79
CA PHE A 37 -2.69 2.87 3.05
C PHE A 37 -2.15 1.78 3.96
N GLN A 38 -2.10 2.06 5.25
CA GLN A 38 -2.01 1.02 6.27
C GLN A 38 -3.42 0.59 6.63
N PHE A 39 -3.65 -0.72 6.72
CA PHE A 39 -4.94 -1.26 7.12
C PHE A 39 -4.84 -2.02 8.44
N TYR A 40 -5.91 -1.93 9.24
CA TYR A 40 -6.05 -2.67 10.49
C TYR A 40 -7.47 -3.24 10.57
N GLU A 41 -7.57 -4.50 10.97
CA GLU A 41 -8.83 -5.14 11.25
C GLU A 41 -9.31 -4.74 12.65
N THR A 42 -10.57 -4.34 12.76
CA THR A 42 -11.22 -4.00 14.03
C THR A 42 -12.56 -4.73 14.09
N SER A 43 -13.14 -4.86 15.28
CA SER A 43 -14.49 -5.46 15.43
C SER A 43 -15.58 -4.73 14.63
N GLY A 44 -15.33 -3.48 14.20
CA GLY A 44 -16.23 -2.69 13.35
C GLY A 44 -15.88 -2.69 11.86
N GLY A 45 -14.94 -3.54 11.43
CA GLY A 45 -14.44 -3.66 10.04
C GLY A 45 -13.02 -3.14 9.85
N THR A 46 -12.56 -3.12 8.60
CA THR A 46 -11.21 -2.68 8.23
C THR A 46 -11.09 -1.17 8.21
N ARG A 47 -10.06 -0.64 8.88
CA ARG A 47 -9.72 0.78 8.88
C ARG A 47 -8.48 1.02 8.05
N TYR A 48 -8.54 2.02 7.16
CA TYR A 48 -7.43 2.43 6.29
C TYR A 48 -6.87 3.78 6.74
N VAL A 49 -5.55 3.91 6.77
CA VAL A 49 -4.86 5.14 7.16
C VAL A 49 -3.83 5.48 6.08
N PRO A 50 -3.90 6.66 5.45
CA PRO A 50 -2.89 7.05 4.47
C PRO A 50 -1.54 7.21 5.17
N ARG A 51 -0.47 6.61 4.61
CA ARG A 51 0.87 6.67 5.21
C ARG A 51 1.87 7.52 4.42
N GLY A 52 1.34 8.38 3.56
CA GLY A 52 2.13 9.24 2.67
C GLY A 52 2.59 8.47 1.44
N GLY A 53 3.08 9.21 0.43
CA GLY A 53 3.52 8.61 -0.82
C GLY A 53 2.43 8.45 -1.89
N GLY A 54 1.37 9.25 -1.83
CA GLY A 54 0.40 9.29 -2.91
C GLY A 54 0.96 10.02 -4.13
N GLY A 55 0.86 9.43 -5.32
CA GLY A 55 1.40 10.01 -6.54
C GLY A 55 0.72 9.51 -7.80
N ARG A 56 1.05 10.14 -8.93
CA ARG A 56 0.61 9.71 -10.27
C ARG A 56 1.55 8.67 -10.90
N ASP A 57 2.73 8.48 -10.34
CA ASP A 57 3.72 7.51 -10.81
C ASP A 57 3.61 6.21 -10.01
N LEU A 58 3.07 5.15 -10.63
CA LEU A 58 2.86 3.86 -9.96
C LEU A 58 4.16 3.26 -9.44
N ASP A 59 5.25 3.38 -10.20
CA ASP A 59 6.55 2.83 -9.84
C ASP A 59 7.14 3.51 -8.60
N GLU A 60 6.98 4.83 -8.46
CA GLU A 60 7.37 5.56 -7.26
C GLU A 60 6.59 5.10 -6.03
N VAL A 61 5.27 4.96 -6.17
CA VAL A 61 4.43 4.53 -5.05
C VAL A 61 4.70 3.07 -4.67
N LYS A 62 5.00 2.19 -5.65
CA LYS A 62 5.48 0.82 -5.36
C LYS A 62 6.79 0.82 -4.59
N ARG A 63 7.78 1.63 -5.00
CA ARG A 63 9.05 1.77 -4.26
C ARG A 63 8.83 2.28 -2.84
N GLN A 64 7.83 3.13 -2.63
CA GLN A 64 7.45 3.59 -1.30
C GLN A 64 6.79 2.49 -0.47
N LEU A 65 5.89 1.69 -1.06
CA LEU A 65 5.34 0.50 -0.40
C LEU A 65 6.48 -0.42 0.08
N GLU A 66 7.39 -0.79 -0.82
CA GLU A 66 8.55 -1.65 -0.48
C GLU A 66 9.44 -1.05 0.62
N ARG A 67 9.60 0.28 0.63
CA ARG A 67 10.36 1.00 1.66
C ARG A 67 9.64 0.96 3.02
N ILE A 68 8.32 1.10 3.03
CA ILE A 68 7.49 1.11 4.24
C ILE A 68 7.39 -0.30 4.84
N THR A 69 7.25 -1.32 3.99
CA THR A 69 7.13 -2.72 4.40
C THR A 69 8.48 -3.35 4.71
N GLY A 70 9.57 -2.69 4.33
CA GLY A 70 10.92 -3.25 4.45
C GLY A 70 11.15 -4.44 3.52
N ALA A 71 10.37 -4.57 2.44
CA ALA A 71 10.48 -5.67 1.47
C ALA A 71 11.80 -5.69 0.68
N LYS A 72 12.68 -4.70 0.88
CA LYS A 72 14.08 -4.81 0.43
C LYS A 72 14.84 -5.86 1.25
N ARG A 73 14.93 -7.06 0.66
CA ARG A 73 15.83 -8.20 0.95
C ARG A 73 15.30 -9.26 1.92
N ARG A 74 14.34 -10.05 1.44
CA ARG A 74 14.52 -11.51 1.44
C ARG A 74 14.89 -11.98 0.02
N ARG A 75 16.01 -11.49 -0.52
CA ARG A 75 16.77 -12.35 -1.44
C ARG A 75 17.23 -13.50 -0.55
N LYS A 76 16.67 -14.69 -0.73
CA LYS A 76 17.30 -15.91 -0.21
C LYS A 76 18.80 -15.81 -0.58
N PRO A 77 19.75 -16.13 0.31
CA PRO A 77 21.11 -16.33 -0.14
C PRO A 77 21.03 -17.39 -1.25
N GLU A 78 21.49 -17.03 -2.45
CA GLU A 78 21.76 -17.98 -3.51
C GLU A 78 22.63 -19.09 -2.89
N PRO A 79 22.33 -20.38 -3.11
CA PRO A 79 23.22 -21.43 -2.65
C PRO A 79 24.57 -21.20 -3.34
N SER A 80 25.60 -20.86 -2.57
CA SER A 80 26.97 -20.87 -3.07
C SER A 80 27.23 -22.27 -3.60
N GLN A 81 27.27 -22.39 -4.92
CA GLN A 81 27.83 -23.57 -5.56
C GLN A 81 29.31 -23.58 -5.20
N LYS A 82 29.66 -24.38 -4.20
CA LYS A 82 31.04 -24.77 -3.94
C LYS A 82 31.50 -25.58 -5.15
N THR A 83 32.45 -25.02 -5.90
CA THR A 83 33.35 -25.80 -6.76
C THR A 83 34.46 -26.40 -5.90
#